data_AF-A0A317YMX6-F1
#
_entry.id   AF-A0A317YMX6-F1
#
_cell.length_a   1.000
_cell.length_b   1.000
_cell.length_c   1.000
_cell.angle_alpha   90.00
_cell.angle_beta   90.00
_cell.angle_gamma   90.00
#
_symmetry.space_group_name_H-M   'P 1'
#
loop_
_entity.id
_entity.type
_entity.pdbx_description
1 polymer ?
#
loop_
_entity_poly.entity_id
_entity_poly.type
_entity_poly.pdbx_seq_one_letter_code
_entity_poly.pdbx_strand_id
1 'polypeptide(L)'
;KAIRQVIEPSIDRTFSNHSHGFRPHRSTGTALKQCAAYYEEGYKIAVDCDLKQCFDMLNHDKLMYLFERHVQDKSISTFIRRSLQVGAIDLSGEVAERKIGAPQGGVISPLLCNIYLHELDKELEKRGHRFVRYADDFVIFVRTKRAGERVMSSVTKFIEKQLKLVVNEEKSKVGAVTRLKFLSCLITKVNGVCRFRPTTEAKRNLIRTLRKITKRNRPGTFKEIITEINQVTRGWINYFGRGFIRVFLETTQSWLNRRLRQLILKRWKRVRTKYKMLRQYGLDHRSAMKIAQSRKKYWRLSNTHEVHRALTTKQLYKWGLIPLAQLAELAYARY
;
A
#
# COMPACT_ATOMS: atom_id res chain seq x y z
N LYS A 1 -2.94 -14.02 -20.43
CA LYS A 1 -1.81 -13.05 -20.52
C LYS A 1 -1.63 -12.52 -21.94
N ALA A 2 -1.49 -13.40 -22.94
CA ALA A 2 -1.36 -13.01 -24.36
C ALA A 2 -2.46 -12.05 -24.83
N ILE A 3 -3.74 -12.39 -24.61
CA ILE A 3 -4.88 -11.53 -24.99
C ILE A 3 -4.73 -10.10 -24.44
N ARG A 4 -4.44 -9.97 -23.14
CA ARG A 4 -4.24 -8.67 -22.49
C ARG A 4 -3.14 -7.85 -23.16
N GLN A 5 -1.99 -8.44 -23.47
CA GLN A 5 -0.86 -7.73 -24.07
C GLN A 5 -1.20 -7.15 -25.45
N VAL A 6 -2.10 -7.80 -26.18
CA VAL A 6 -2.55 -7.34 -27.51
C VAL A 6 -3.58 -6.22 -27.40
N ILE A 7 -4.58 -6.36 -26.51
CA ILE A 7 -5.71 -5.41 -26.45
C ILE A 7 -5.43 -4.18 -25.56
N GLU A 8 -4.64 -4.32 -24.50
CA GLU A 8 -4.40 -3.27 -23.50
C GLU A 8 -3.82 -1.98 -24.11
N PRO A 9 -2.85 -2.00 -25.05
CA PRO A 9 -2.30 -0.77 -25.62
C PRO A 9 -3.30 0.08 -26.40
N SER A 10 -4.29 -0.55 -27.04
CA SER A 10 -5.34 0.15 -27.78
C SER A 10 -6.37 0.74 -26.83
N ILE A 11 -6.82 -0.05 -25.85
CA ILE A 11 -7.85 0.34 -24.89
C ILE A 11 -7.32 1.43 -23.94
N ASP A 12 -6.08 1.30 -23.46
CA ASP A 12 -5.53 2.21 -22.46
C ASP A 12 -5.48 3.67 -22.94
N ARG A 13 -5.29 3.90 -24.24
CA ARG A 13 -5.29 5.25 -24.85
C ARG A 13 -6.63 5.96 -24.70
N THR A 14 -7.71 5.21 -24.57
CA THR A 14 -9.07 5.78 -24.41
C THR A 14 -9.39 6.14 -22.97
N PHE A 15 -8.66 5.59 -21.99
CA PHE A 15 -8.96 5.80 -20.58
C PHE A 15 -8.65 7.22 -20.11
N SER A 16 -9.51 7.70 -19.21
CA SER A 16 -9.39 9.00 -18.56
C SER A 16 -8.00 9.24 -17.98
N ASN A 17 -7.51 10.47 -18.09
CA ASN A 17 -6.25 10.89 -17.47
C ASN A 17 -6.26 10.87 -15.94
N HIS A 18 -7.45 10.79 -15.34
CA HIS A 18 -7.70 10.72 -13.89
C HIS A 18 -7.76 9.28 -13.35
N SER A 19 -7.71 8.29 -14.25
CA SER A 19 -7.62 6.87 -13.89
C SER A 19 -6.17 6.41 -13.89
N HIS A 20 -5.71 5.86 -12.76
CA HIS A 20 -4.32 5.44 -12.55
C HIS A 20 -4.15 3.95 -12.26
N GLY A 21 -5.19 3.27 -11.79
CA GLY A 21 -5.08 1.88 -11.33
C GLY A 21 -4.88 0.90 -12.48
N PHE A 22 -3.93 -0.03 -12.33
CA PHE A 22 -3.66 -1.10 -13.30
C PHE A 22 -3.31 -0.66 -14.73
N ARG A 23 -2.81 0.57 -14.90
CA ARG A 23 -2.44 1.12 -16.21
C ARG A 23 -0.92 1.20 -16.39
N PRO A 24 -0.39 0.98 -17.60
CA PRO A 24 1.01 1.23 -17.91
C PRO A 24 1.41 2.67 -17.55
N HIS A 25 2.62 2.84 -17.02
CA HIS A 25 3.20 4.14 -16.63
C HIS A 25 2.42 4.97 -15.59
N ARG A 26 1.31 4.45 -15.06
CA ARG A 26 0.57 5.04 -13.94
C ARG A 26 0.87 4.26 -12.66
N SER A 27 0.88 4.96 -11.54
CA SER A 27 1.15 4.37 -10.22
C SER A 27 0.34 5.07 -9.12
N THR A 28 0.29 4.46 -7.93
CA THR A 28 -0.29 5.09 -6.74
C THR A 28 0.31 6.48 -6.50
N GLY A 29 1.61 6.63 -6.74
CA GLY A 29 2.28 7.91 -6.60
C GLY A 29 1.83 8.96 -7.64
N THR A 30 1.46 8.57 -8.86
CA THR A 30 0.86 9.52 -9.83
C THR A 30 -0.54 9.96 -9.42
N ALA A 31 -1.35 9.04 -8.88
CA ALA A 31 -2.68 9.35 -8.35
C ALA A 31 -2.59 10.32 -7.17
N LEU A 32 -1.70 10.03 -6.22
CA LEU A 32 -1.46 10.88 -5.08
C LEU A 32 -1.05 12.29 -5.53
N LYS A 33 -0.04 12.45 -6.42
CA LYS A 33 0.36 13.77 -6.96
C LYS A 33 -0.84 14.58 -7.44
N GLN A 34 -1.74 13.97 -8.20
CA GLN A 34 -2.93 14.63 -8.70
C GLN A 34 -3.88 15.06 -7.57
N CYS A 35 -4.06 14.23 -6.55
CA CYS A 35 -4.82 14.60 -5.35
C CYS A 35 -4.22 15.83 -4.63
N ALA A 36 -2.87 15.94 -4.55
CA ALA A 36 -2.24 17.13 -3.97
C ALA A 36 -2.45 18.37 -4.82
N ALA A 37 -2.38 18.27 -6.14
CA ALA A 37 -2.63 19.39 -7.05
C ALA A 37 -4.05 19.96 -6.87
N TYR A 38 -5.08 19.11 -6.85
CA TYR A 38 -6.45 19.57 -6.59
C TYR A 38 -6.62 20.19 -5.21
N TYR A 39 -5.94 19.65 -4.20
CA TYR A 39 -5.94 20.27 -2.88
C TYR A 39 -5.32 21.67 -2.92
N GLU A 40 -4.21 21.87 -3.65
CA GLU A 40 -3.53 23.16 -3.81
C GLU A 40 -4.40 24.17 -4.58
N GLU A 41 -5.15 23.73 -5.59
CA GLU A 41 -6.16 24.53 -6.34
C GLU A 41 -7.38 24.97 -5.51
N GLY A 42 -7.47 24.55 -4.23
CA GLY A 42 -8.52 24.99 -3.32
C GLY A 42 -9.68 24.00 -3.15
N TYR A 43 -9.60 22.80 -3.72
CA TYR A 43 -10.60 21.75 -3.48
C TYR A 43 -10.32 21.04 -2.15
N LYS A 44 -10.82 21.61 -1.05
CA LYS A 44 -10.50 21.18 0.33
C LYS A 44 -11.36 20.04 0.87
N ILE A 45 -12.43 19.68 0.16
CA ILE A 45 -13.36 18.62 0.54
C ILE A 45 -13.24 17.47 -0.46
N ALA A 46 -13.19 16.24 0.06
CA ALA A 46 -13.19 15.02 -0.70
C ALA A 46 -14.49 14.24 -0.45
N VAL A 47 -14.98 13.64 -1.53
CA VAL A 47 -16.07 12.68 -1.56
C VAL A 47 -15.43 11.33 -1.87
N ASP A 48 -15.36 10.47 -0.86
CA ASP A 48 -14.77 9.13 -0.93
C ASP A 48 -15.91 8.12 -1.04
N CYS A 49 -15.97 7.43 -2.17
CA CYS A 49 -17.00 6.47 -2.49
C CYS A 49 -16.37 5.09 -2.58
N ASP A 50 -16.80 4.17 -1.71
CA ASP A 50 -16.31 2.79 -1.67
C ASP A 50 -17.32 1.89 -2.40
N LEU A 51 -16.85 1.08 -3.35
CA LEU A 51 -17.69 0.10 -4.06
C LEU A 51 -17.68 -1.23 -3.32
N LYS A 52 -18.85 -1.80 -3.06
CA LYS A 52 -18.96 -3.11 -2.39
C LYS A 52 -18.58 -4.21 -3.38
N GLN A 53 -17.47 -4.91 -3.10
CA GLN A 53 -17.03 -6.09 -3.85
C GLN A 53 -17.08 -5.87 -5.37
N CYS A 54 -16.43 -4.80 -5.86
CA CYS A 54 -16.58 -4.34 -7.25
C CYS A 54 -16.35 -5.46 -8.27
N PHE A 55 -15.32 -6.29 -8.08
CA PHE A 55 -15.03 -7.42 -8.97
C PHE A 55 -16.13 -8.49 -8.97
N ASP A 56 -16.77 -8.76 -7.83
CA ASP A 56 -17.76 -9.83 -7.70
C ASP A 56 -19.14 -9.40 -8.23
N MET A 57 -19.37 -8.08 -8.35
CA MET A 57 -20.65 -7.49 -8.75
C MET A 57 -20.71 -7.01 -10.20
N LEU A 58 -19.67 -7.24 -11.00
CA LEU A 58 -19.65 -6.82 -12.41
C LEU A 58 -20.76 -7.53 -13.22
N ASN A 59 -21.67 -6.76 -13.81
CA ASN A 59 -22.68 -7.31 -14.70
C ASN A 59 -22.05 -7.74 -16.03
N HIS A 60 -22.14 -9.03 -16.37
CA HIS A 60 -21.47 -9.59 -17.55
C HIS A 60 -21.97 -8.97 -18.85
N ASP A 61 -23.28 -8.82 -19.06
CA ASP A 61 -23.81 -8.28 -20.31
C ASP A 61 -23.40 -6.84 -20.53
N LYS A 62 -23.46 -6.00 -19.47
CA LYS A 62 -22.99 -4.62 -19.55
C LYS A 62 -21.48 -4.56 -19.79
N LEU A 63 -20.69 -5.41 -19.13
CA LEU A 63 -19.26 -5.46 -19.34
C LEU A 63 -18.92 -5.86 -20.78
N MET A 64 -19.58 -6.89 -21.32
CA MET A 64 -19.38 -7.34 -22.69
C MET A 64 -19.81 -6.27 -23.70
N TYR A 65 -20.93 -5.59 -23.47
CA TYR A 65 -21.36 -4.46 -24.28
C TYR A 65 -20.32 -3.34 -24.33
N LEU A 66 -19.72 -2.99 -23.18
CA LEU A 66 -18.66 -1.98 -23.13
C LEU A 66 -17.36 -2.47 -23.76
N PHE A 67 -17.01 -3.74 -23.54
CA PHE A 67 -15.82 -4.36 -24.09
C PHE A 67 -15.84 -4.39 -25.63
N GLU A 68 -16.99 -4.78 -26.21
CA GLU A 68 -17.19 -4.92 -27.66
C GLU A 68 -17.12 -3.57 -28.40
N ARG A 69 -17.30 -2.44 -27.71
CA ARG A 69 -17.03 -1.11 -28.29
C ARG A 69 -15.55 -0.88 -28.58
N HIS A 70 -14.66 -1.56 -27.85
CA HIS A 70 -13.22 -1.42 -28.01
C HIS A 70 -12.58 -2.56 -28.81
N VAL A 71 -13.14 -3.76 -28.73
CA VAL A 71 -12.62 -4.96 -29.41
C VAL A 71 -13.72 -5.56 -30.27
N GLN A 72 -13.54 -5.46 -31.60
CA GLN A 72 -14.51 -5.96 -32.58
C GLN A 72 -14.37 -7.47 -32.88
N ASP A 73 -13.28 -8.10 -32.46
CA ASP A 73 -13.04 -9.53 -32.67
C ASP A 73 -13.98 -10.38 -31.79
N LYS A 74 -14.96 -11.02 -32.42
CA LYS A 74 -15.96 -11.88 -31.77
C LYS A 74 -15.36 -13.10 -31.07
N SER A 75 -14.21 -13.60 -31.53
CA SER A 75 -13.53 -14.75 -30.92
C SER A 75 -12.99 -14.37 -29.55
N ILE A 76 -12.38 -13.19 -29.45
CA ILE A 76 -11.88 -12.63 -28.18
C ILE A 76 -13.05 -12.35 -27.24
N SER A 77 -14.12 -11.72 -27.72
CA SER A 77 -15.30 -11.42 -26.91
C SER A 77 -15.95 -12.70 -26.37
N THR A 78 -16.07 -13.74 -27.21
CA THR A 78 -16.62 -15.04 -26.80
C THR A 78 -15.72 -15.71 -25.76
N PHE A 79 -14.40 -15.67 -25.94
CA PHE A 79 -13.45 -16.20 -24.97
C PHE A 79 -13.56 -15.49 -23.62
N ILE A 80 -13.65 -14.16 -23.60
CA ILE A 80 -13.78 -13.38 -22.37
C ILE A 80 -15.12 -13.68 -21.69
N ARG A 81 -16.23 -13.70 -22.42
CA ARG A 81 -17.56 -14.03 -21.87
C ARG A 81 -17.53 -15.41 -21.21
N ARG A 82 -17.02 -16.43 -21.90
CA ARG A 82 -16.86 -17.78 -21.33
C ARG A 82 -15.98 -17.76 -20.08
N SER A 83 -14.87 -17.04 -20.12
CA SER A 83 -13.95 -16.92 -18.97
C SER A 83 -14.60 -16.26 -17.74
N LEU A 84 -15.58 -15.39 -17.93
CA LEU A 84 -16.36 -14.78 -16.84
C LEU A 84 -17.40 -15.74 -16.26
N GLN A 85 -17.97 -16.61 -17.09
CA GLN A 85 -19.02 -17.58 -16.70
C GLN A 85 -18.47 -18.81 -15.99
N VAL A 86 -17.22 -19.20 -16.28
CA VAL A 86 -16.55 -20.30 -15.57
C VAL A 86 -16.41 -19.93 -14.09
N GLY A 87 -17.22 -20.59 -13.26
CA GLY A 87 -17.21 -20.40 -11.81
C GLY A 87 -16.07 -21.12 -11.12
N ALA A 88 -16.05 -21.00 -9.79
CA ALA A 88 -15.17 -21.84 -8.98
C ALA A 88 -15.76 -23.25 -8.92
N ILE A 89 -14.91 -24.27 -9.03
CA ILE A 89 -15.26 -25.63 -8.68
C ILE A 89 -15.55 -25.62 -7.18
N ASP A 90 -16.75 -26.02 -6.80
CA ASP A 90 -17.08 -26.15 -5.38
C ASP A 90 -16.33 -27.33 -4.74
N LEU A 91 -16.41 -27.47 -3.41
CA LEU A 91 -15.76 -28.60 -2.73
C LEU A 91 -16.38 -29.97 -3.09
N SER A 92 -17.55 -29.96 -3.76
CA SER A 92 -18.27 -31.12 -4.28
C SER A 92 -17.79 -31.56 -5.68
N GLY A 93 -16.98 -30.75 -6.37
CA GLY A 93 -16.53 -31.01 -7.74
C GLY A 93 -17.49 -30.51 -8.83
N GLU A 94 -18.58 -29.82 -8.47
CA GLU A 94 -19.52 -29.22 -9.41
C GLU A 94 -19.08 -27.82 -9.84
N VAL A 95 -19.24 -27.53 -11.13
CA VAL A 95 -18.96 -26.22 -11.70
C VAL A 95 -20.22 -25.37 -11.58
N ALA A 96 -20.28 -24.52 -10.55
CA ALA A 96 -21.36 -23.55 -10.44
C ALA A 96 -21.19 -22.42 -11.47
N GLU A 97 -22.18 -22.20 -12.34
CA GLU A 97 -22.14 -21.11 -13.32
C GLU A 97 -22.22 -19.74 -12.62
N ARG A 98 -21.34 -18.80 -12.99
CA ARG A 98 -21.37 -17.43 -12.47
C ARG A 98 -22.17 -16.52 -13.39
N LYS A 99 -23.20 -15.88 -12.84
CA LYS A 99 -24.04 -14.89 -13.55
C LYS A 99 -23.53 -13.45 -13.44
N ILE A 100 -22.67 -13.17 -12.46
CA ILE A 100 -22.05 -11.85 -12.21
C ILE A 100 -20.61 -12.02 -11.73
N GLY A 101 -19.84 -10.94 -11.87
CA GLY A 101 -18.49 -10.80 -11.36
C GLY A 101 -17.39 -11.30 -12.31
N ALA A 102 -16.17 -10.86 -12.08
CA ALA A 102 -14.98 -11.37 -12.75
C ALA A 102 -14.16 -12.23 -11.77
N PRO A 103 -13.55 -13.33 -12.23
CA PRO A 103 -12.73 -14.16 -11.36
C PRO A 103 -11.57 -13.35 -10.76
N GLN A 104 -11.54 -13.28 -9.43
CA GLN A 104 -10.46 -12.63 -8.68
C GLN A 104 -9.15 -13.39 -8.94
N GLY A 105 -8.13 -12.68 -9.43
CA GLY A 105 -6.85 -13.28 -9.82
C GLY A 105 -6.69 -13.53 -11.33
N GLY A 106 -7.73 -13.32 -12.13
CA GLY A 106 -7.61 -13.34 -13.60
C GLY A 106 -6.72 -12.19 -14.09
N VAL A 107 -5.73 -12.50 -14.95
CA VAL A 107 -4.78 -11.50 -15.48
C VAL A 107 -5.47 -10.36 -16.26
N ILE A 108 -6.65 -10.62 -16.81
CA ILE A 108 -7.46 -9.68 -17.59
C ILE A 108 -8.51 -8.94 -16.75
N SER A 109 -8.90 -9.47 -15.57
CA SER A 109 -9.94 -8.90 -14.71
C SER A 109 -9.68 -7.42 -14.35
N PRO A 110 -8.44 -6.97 -14.06
CA PRO A 110 -8.16 -5.55 -13.81
C PRO A 110 -8.47 -4.64 -15.00
N LEU A 111 -8.20 -5.10 -16.24
CA LEU A 111 -8.50 -4.34 -17.45
C LEU A 111 -10.01 -4.25 -17.67
N LEU A 112 -10.72 -5.37 -17.49
CA LEU A 112 -12.19 -5.41 -17.60
C LEU A 112 -12.86 -4.48 -16.58
N CYS A 113 -12.39 -4.48 -15.33
CA CYS A 113 -12.86 -3.55 -14.30
C CYS A 113 -12.63 -2.09 -14.72
N ASN A 114 -11.46 -1.77 -15.28
CA ASN A 114 -11.19 -0.42 -15.79
C ASN A 114 -12.10 -0.02 -16.97
N ILE A 115 -12.38 -0.92 -17.90
CA ILE A 115 -13.35 -0.68 -19.00
C ILE A 115 -14.73 -0.36 -18.43
N TYR A 116 -15.17 -1.15 -17.45
CA TYR A 116 -16.47 -0.96 -16.82
C TYR A 116 -16.58 0.39 -16.09
N LEU A 117 -15.58 0.72 -15.27
CA LEU A 117 -15.55 1.96 -14.49
C LEU A 117 -15.17 3.18 -15.33
N HIS A 118 -14.70 3.01 -16.57
CA HIS A 118 -14.42 4.13 -17.44
C HIS A 118 -15.69 4.93 -17.79
N GLU A 119 -16.86 4.31 -17.77
CA GLU A 119 -18.13 5.04 -17.94
C GLU A 119 -18.42 5.97 -16.75
N LEU A 120 -17.97 5.63 -15.53
CA LEU A 120 -17.99 6.57 -14.41
C LEU A 120 -17.04 7.73 -14.65
N ASP A 121 -15.82 7.45 -15.13
CA ASP A 121 -14.82 8.48 -15.42
C ASP A 121 -15.38 9.51 -16.42
N LYS A 122 -15.96 9.04 -17.53
CA LYS A 122 -16.57 9.91 -18.55
C LYS A 122 -17.70 10.76 -17.98
N GLU A 123 -18.54 10.19 -17.13
CA GLU A 123 -19.64 10.93 -16.51
C GLU A 123 -19.12 12.03 -15.57
N LEU A 124 -18.06 11.74 -14.79
CA LEU A 124 -17.42 12.74 -13.93
C LEU A 124 -16.72 13.84 -14.74
N GLU A 125 -16.07 13.48 -15.84
CA GLU A 125 -15.46 14.44 -16.78
C GLU A 125 -16.50 15.34 -17.44
N LYS A 126 -17.60 14.75 -17.94
CA LYS A 126 -18.73 15.48 -18.53
C LYS A 126 -19.34 16.50 -17.55
N ARG A 127 -19.37 16.17 -16.26
CA ARG A 127 -19.85 17.06 -15.18
C ARG A 127 -18.80 18.07 -14.71
N GLY A 128 -17.58 18.05 -15.26
CA GLY A 128 -16.49 18.94 -14.89
C GLY A 128 -15.95 18.70 -13.47
N HIS A 129 -16.10 17.50 -12.93
CA HIS A 129 -15.60 17.18 -11.59
C HIS A 129 -14.10 16.90 -11.59
N ARG A 130 -13.41 17.33 -10.53
CA ARG A 130 -12.03 16.93 -10.25
C ARG A 130 -12.05 15.63 -9.49
N PHE A 131 -11.50 14.56 -10.04
CA PHE A 131 -11.46 13.27 -9.36
C PHE A 131 -10.14 12.55 -9.63
N VAL A 132 -9.87 11.54 -8.81
CA VAL A 132 -8.76 10.60 -8.99
C VAL A 132 -9.29 9.21 -8.71
N ARG A 133 -9.08 8.29 -9.65
CA ARG A 133 -9.45 6.88 -9.52
C ARG A 133 -8.23 5.98 -9.56
N TYR A 134 -8.19 5.02 -8.67
CA TYR A 134 -7.21 3.94 -8.63
C TYR A 134 -7.95 2.62 -8.46
N ALA A 135 -8.15 1.90 -9.56
CA ALA A 135 -8.99 0.70 -9.60
C ALA A 135 -10.45 1.03 -9.23
N ASP A 136 -10.96 0.38 -8.20
CA ASP A 136 -12.28 0.58 -7.58
C ASP A 136 -12.31 1.73 -6.57
N ASP A 137 -11.17 2.08 -5.96
CA ASP A 137 -11.05 3.25 -5.09
C ASP A 137 -11.04 4.54 -5.91
N PHE A 138 -11.98 5.45 -5.66
CA PHE A 138 -11.96 6.79 -6.26
C PHE A 138 -12.38 7.88 -5.27
N VAL A 139 -11.86 9.08 -5.51
CA VAL A 139 -12.15 10.25 -4.70
C VAL A 139 -12.45 11.44 -5.60
N ILE A 140 -13.53 12.17 -5.29
CA ILE A 140 -13.94 13.38 -6.00
C ILE A 140 -13.67 14.59 -5.11
N PHE A 141 -13.08 15.63 -5.69
CA PHE A 141 -12.66 16.85 -5.01
C PHE A 141 -13.63 17.98 -5.29
N VAL A 142 -14.10 18.62 -4.21
CA VAL A 142 -15.04 19.74 -4.23
C VAL A 142 -14.59 20.83 -3.26
N ARG A 143 -15.14 22.05 -3.43
CA ARG A 143 -14.76 23.20 -2.59
C ARG A 143 -15.51 23.24 -1.26
N THR A 144 -16.78 22.82 -1.23
CA THR A 144 -17.65 22.91 -0.05
C THR A 144 -18.25 21.57 0.33
N LYS A 145 -18.56 21.39 1.63
CA LYS A 145 -19.16 20.14 2.14
C LYS A 145 -20.53 19.86 1.51
N ARG A 146 -21.38 20.88 1.41
CA ARG A 146 -22.69 20.80 0.76
C ARG A 146 -22.60 20.34 -0.70
N ALA A 147 -21.61 20.83 -1.45
CA ALA A 147 -21.37 20.35 -2.81
C ALA A 147 -20.96 18.88 -2.82
N GLY A 148 -20.17 18.43 -1.84
CA GLY A 148 -19.76 17.04 -1.70
C GLY A 148 -20.91 16.10 -1.40
N GLU A 149 -21.81 16.45 -0.49
CA GLU A 149 -23.00 15.66 -0.17
C GLU A 149 -23.95 15.54 -1.39
N ARG A 150 -24.11 16.64 -2.15
CA ARG A 150 -24.87 16.63 -3.41
C ARG A 150 -24.23 15.71 -4.46
N VAL A 151 -22.90 15.79 -4.62
CA VAL A 151 -22.16 14.95 -5.58
C VAL A 151 -22.25 13.48 -5.16
N MET A 152 -22.06 13.17 -3.87
CA MET A 152 -22.20 11.81 -3.33
C MET A 152 -23.54 11.20 -3.74
N SER A 153 -24.66 11.86 -3.42
CA SER A 153 -25.99 11.34 -3.75
C SER A 153 -26.20 11.15 -5.25
N SER A 154 -25.72 12.09 -6.07
CA SER A 154 -25.86 12.00 -7.53
C SER A 154 -25.01 10.89 -8.15
N VAL A 155 -23.79 10.70 -7.66
CA VAL A 155 -22.86 9.68 -8.14
C VAL A 155 -23.31 8.29 -7.71
N THR A 156 -23.77 8.12 -6.46
CA THR A 156 -24.36 6.86 -5.99
C THR A 156 -25.52 6.42 -6.89
N LYS A 157 -26.46 7.32 -7.19
CA LYS A 157 -27.57 7.04 -8.11
C LYS A 157 -27.11 6.61 -9.50
N PHE A 158 -26.04 7.21 -10.01
CA PHE A 158 -25.47 6.83 -11.30
C PHE A 158 -24.85 5.42 -11.24
N ILE A 159 -24.06 5.14 -10.20
CA ILE A 159 -23.40 3.85 -10.01
C ILE A 159 -24.43 2.71 -9.89
N GLU A 160 -25.48 2.92 -9.10
CA GLU A 160 -26.51 1.90 -8.87
C GLU A 160 -27.39 1.70 -10.10
N LYS A 161 -27.89 2.79 -10.72
CA LYS A 161 -28.83 2.68 -11.85
C LYS A 161 -28.15 2.35 -13.17
N GLN A 162 -27.07 3.06 -13.48
CA GLN A 162 -26.38 2.89 -14.76
C GLN A 162 -25.40 1.74 -14.67
N LEU A 163 -24.49 1.74 -13.70
CA LEU A 163 -23.44 0.73 -13.60
C LEU A 163 -23.90 -0.56 -12.92
N LYS A 164 -25.10 -0.62 -12.33
CA LYS A 164 -25.61 -1.81 -11.61
C LYS A 164 -24.62 -2.30 -10.53
N LEU A 165 -23.89 -1.39 -9.91
CA LEU A 165 -22.95 -1.67 -8.82
C LEU A 165 -23.50 -1.12 -7.50
N VAL A 166 -23.08 -1.71 -6.39
CA VAL A 166 -23.53 -1.33 -5.04
C VAL A 166 -22.47 -0.47 -4.37
N VAL A 167 -22.87 0.69 -3.85
CA VAL A 167 -22.00 1.56 -3.04
C VAL A 167 -22.05 1.11 -1.58
N ASN A 168 -20.90 1.14 -0.92
CA ASN A 168 -20.80 0.85 0.50
C ASN A 168 -20.99 2.14 1.31
N GLU A 169 -22.21 2.38 1.78
CA GLU A 169 -22.58 3.60 2.49
C GLU A 169 -21.80 3.79 3.81
N GLU A 170 -21.47 2.70 4.51
CA GLU A 170 -20.75 2.76 5.79
C GLU A 170 -19.30 3.25 5.62
N LYS A 171 -18.67 2.92 4.50
CA LYS A 171 -17.29 3.33 4.20
C LYS A 171 -17.22 4.63 3.40
N SER A 172 -18.27 4.93 2.65
CA SER A 172 -18.37 6.15 1.85
C SER A 172 -18.56 7.36 2.75
N LYS A 173 -17.85 8.45 2.48
CA LYS A 173 -17.85 9.63 3.35
C LYS A 173 -17.52 10.91 2.59
N VAL A 174 -18.08 12.01 3.06
CA VAL A 174 -17.72 13.36 2.64
C VAL A 174 -16.96 14.03 3.77
N GLY A 175 -15.75 14.51 3.50
CA GLY A 175 -14.92 15.08 4.55
C GLY A 175 -13.78 15.94 4.04
N ALA A 176 -13.07 16.58 4.96
CA ALA A 176 -11.87 17.32 4.63
C ALA A 176 -10.80 16.38 4.04
N VAL A 177 -10.18 16.80 2.95
CA VAL A 177 -9.09 16.05 2.26
C VAL A 177 -7.94 15.69 3.22
N THR A 178 -7.72 16.50 4.25
CA THR A 178 -6.65 16.28 5.24
C THR A 178 -6.94 15.15 6.23
N ARG A 179 -8.21 14.76 6.38
CA ARG A 179 -8.65 13.69 7.29
C ARG A 179 -9.02 12.42 6.55
N LEU A 180 -9.28 12.54 5.25
CA LEU A 180 -9.76 11.45 4.42
C LEU A 180 -8.58 10.60 3.92
N LYS A 181 -8.68 9.28 4.15
CA LYS A 181 -7.65 8.32 3.75
C LYS A 181 -7.86 7.92 2.29
N PHE A 182 -6.84 8.01 1.45
CA PHE A 182 -6.84 7.48 0.09
C PHE A 182 -5.52 6.76 -0.17
N LEU A 183 -5.55 5.52 -0.70
CA LEU A 183 -4.36 4.70 -0.95
C LEU A 183 -3.42 4.61 0.27
N SER A 184 -4.00 4.38 1.45
CA SER A 184 -3.28 4.34 2.73
C SER A 184 -2.51 5.62 3.10
N CYS A 185 -2.79 6.75 2.44
CA CYS A 185 -2.18 8.06 2.63
C CYS A 185 -3.21 9.11 3.06
N LEU A 186 -2.72 10.16 3.70
CA LEU A 186 -3.45 11.38 4.07
C LEU A 186 -2.73 12.56 3.43
N ILE A 187 -3.46 13.53 2.91
CA ILE A 187 -2.86 14.79 2.43
C ILE A 187 -2.61 15.69 3.64
N THR A 188 -1.43 16.33 3.68
CA THR A 188 -1.11 17.29 4.72
C THR A 188 -0.29 18.44 4.14
N LYS A 189 -0.53 19.64 4.65
CA LYS A 189 0.21 20.85 4.29
C LYS A 189 1.11 21.21 5.46
N VAL A 190 2.41 21.26 5.21
CA VAL A 190 3.42 21.66 6.21
C VAL A 190 4.27 22.76 5.59
N ASN A 191 4.38 23.90 6.25
CA ASN A 191 5.18 25.06 5.80
C ASN A 191 4.89 25.47 4.35
N GLY A 192 3.61 25.54 3.96
CA GLY A 192 3.23 25.90 2.60
C GLY A 192 3.24 24.74 1.60
N VAL A 193 3.98 23.66 1.84
CA VAL A 193 4.13 22.53 0.91
C VAL A 193 3.12 21.42 1.19
N CYS A 194 2.36 21.02 0.17
CA CYS A 194 1.45 19.87 0.24
C CYS A 194 2.20 18.57 -0.03
N ARG A 195 2.16 17.61 0.90
CA ARG A 195 2.62 16.23 0.65
C ARG A 195 1.72 15.21 1.33
N PHE A 196 1.96 13.94 1.01
CA PHE A 196 1.26 12.83 1.63
C PHE A 196 1.91 12.43 2.95
N ARG A 197 1.12 11.86 3.83
CA ARG A 197 1.57 11.22 5.06
C ARG A 197 0.95 9.83 5.15
N PRO A 198 1.73 8.77 5.43
CA PRO A 198 1.17 7.44 5.63
C PRO A 198 0.21 7.43 6.81
N THR A 199 -0.89 6.68 6.68
CA THR A 199 -1.85 6.50 7.77
C THR A 199 -1.21 5.86 9.00
N THR A 200 -1.81 6.08 10.16
CA THR A 200 -1.40 5.45 11.41
C THR A 200 -1.43 3.93 11.31
N GLU A 201 -2.39 3.39 10.58
CA GLU A 201 -2.53 1.97 10.29
C GLU A 201 -1.38 1.43 9.44
N ALA A 202 -1.02 2.10 8.33
CA ALA A 202 0.12 1.71 7.50
C ALA A 202 1.44 1.68 8.30
N LYS A 203 1.64 2.67 9.18
CA LYS A 203 2.78 2.72 10.11
C LYS A 203 2.75 1.57 11.12
N ARG A 204 1.60 1.28 11.72
CA ARG A 204 1.41 0.15 12.66
C ARG A 204 1.66 -1.19 11.97
N ASN A 205 1.23 -1.35 10.72
CA ASN A 205 1.43 -2.56 9.93
C ASN A 205 2.91 -2.82 9.67
N LEU A 206 3.69 -1.80 9.27
CA LEU A 206 5.15 -1.93 9.15
C LEU A 206 5.79 -2.41 10.46
N ILE A 207 5.47 -1.74 11.57
CA ILE A 207 6.00 -2.11 12.89
C ILE A 207 5.60 -3.53 13.27
N ARG A 208 4.36 -3.96 12.97
CA ARG A 208 3.89 -5.32 13.23
C ARG A 208 4.69 -6.35 12.43
N THR A 209 4.94 -6.10 11.15
CA THR A 209 5.75 -6.96 10.29
C THR A 209 7.19 -7.05 10.81
N LEU A 210 7.81 -5.92 11.11
CA LEU A 210 9.17 -5.88 11.67
C LEU A 210 9.25 -6.60 13.03
N ARG A 211 8.21 -6.51 13.87
CA ARG A 211 8.13 -7.27 15.14
C ARG A 211 8.10 -8.77 14.92
N LYS A 212 7.38 -9.25 13.89
CA LYS A 212 7.31 -10.67 13.53
C LYS A 212 8.68 -11.17 13.04
N ILE A 213 9.34 -10.43 12.16
CA ILE A 213 10.67 -10.78 11.64
C ILE A 213 11.72 -10.80 12.77
N THR A 214 11.68 -9.81 13.65
CA THR A 214 12.62 -9.69 14.79
C THR A 214 12.10 -10.37 16.06
N LYS A 215 11.32 -11.45 15.95
CA LYS A 215 10.83 -12.21 17.11
C LYS A 215 12.01 -12.90 17.81
N ARG A 216 11.99 -12.94 19.14
CA ARG A 216 13.14 -13.42 19.96
C ARG A 216 13.47 -14.90 19.76
N ASN A 217 12.49 -15.69 19.35
CA ASN A 217 12.63 -17.13 19.09
C ASN A 217 12.66 -17.43 17.57
N ARG A 218 12.89 -16.43 16.72
CA ARG A 218 12.99 -16.62 15.27
C ARG A 218 14.23 -17.47 14.94
N PRO A 219 14.06 -18.67 14.34
CA PRO A 219 15.17 -19.45 13.79
C PRO A 219 15.74 -18.77 12.53
N GLY A 220 16.93 -19.18 12.10
CA GLY A 220 17.61 -18.64 10.91
C GLY A 220 18.83 -17.78 11.24
N THR A 221 19.65 -17.51 10.23
CA THR A 221 20.88 -16.74 10.41
C THR A 221 20.58 -15.25 10.63
N PHE A 222 21.54 -14.51 11.18
CA PHE A 222 21.36 -13.06 11.38
C PHE A 222 21.30 -12.33 10.03
N LYS A 223 22.03 -12.83 9.03
CA LYS A 223 22.05 -12.30 7.66
C LYS A 223 20.69 -12.43 6.98
N GLU A 224 20.03 -13.59 7.06
CA GLU A 224 18.66 -13.79 6.55
C GLU A 224 17.68 -12.78 7.14
N ILE A 225 17.71 -12.59 8.46
CA ILE A 225 16.82 -11.65 9.15
C ILE A 225 17.07 -10.21 8.66
N ILE A 226 18.32 -9.81 8.48
CA ILE A 226 18.66 -8.49 7.94
C ILE A 226 18.16 -8.34 6.50
N THR A 227 18.33 -9.36 5.66
CA THR A 227 17.84 -9.35 4.28
C THR A 227 16.32 -9.18 4.23
N GLU A 228 15.56 -9.94 5.03
CA GLU A 228 14.11 -9.79 5.15
C GLU A 228 13.70 -8.36 5.60
N ILE A 229 14.40 -7.81 6.61
CA ILE A 229 14.16 -6.45 7.09
C ILE A 229 14.41 -5.43 5.98
N ASN A 230 15.53 -5.54 5.26
CA ASN A 230 15.89 -4.63 4.18
C ASN A 230 14.87 -4.69 3.04
N GLN A 231 14.37 -5.88 2.68
CA GLN A 231 13.34 -6.05 1.65
C GLN A 231 12.03 -5.35 2.06
N VAL A 232 11.54 -5.61 3.27
CA VAL A 232 10.30 -5.00 3.77
C VAL A 232 10.42 -3.48 3.88
N THR A 233 11.51 -2.99 4.44
CA THR A 233 11.72 -1.55 4.64
C THR A 233 11.93 -0.81 3.32
N ARG A 234 12.66 -1.40 2.37
CA ARG A 234 12.82 -0.84 1.03
C ARG A 234 11.49 -0.78 0.28
N GLY A 235 10.69 -1.84 0.30
CA GLY A 235 9.36 -1.83 -0.32
C GLY A 235 8.44 -0.76 0.27
N TRP A 236 8.40 -0.67 1.60
CA TRP A 236 7.59 0.33 2.31
C TRP A 236 8.04 1.76 2.00
N ILE A 237 9.35 2.02 2.00
CA ILE A 237 9.91 3.34 1.69
C ILE A 237 9.74 3.68 0.21
N ASN A 238 9.86 2.72 -0.72
CA ASN A 238 9.58 3.00 -2.13
C ASN A 238 8.14 3.48 -2.34
N TYR A 239 7.19 2.92 -1.59
CA TYR A 239 5.77 3.30 -1.69
C TYR A 239 5.48 4.65 -0.99
N PHE A 240 5.92 4.80 0.26
CA PHE A 240 5.59 5.96 1.11
C PHE A 240 6.65 7.07 1.12
N GLY A 241 7.79 6.85 0.47
CA GLY A 241 9.00 7.69 0.52
C GLY A 241 8.74 9.14 0.15
N ARG A 242 7.81 9.38 -0.77
CA ARG A 242 7.41 10.72 -1.25
C ARG A 242 6.70 11.58 -0.20
N GLY A 243 6.30 10.97 0.92
CA GLY A 243 5.56 11.63 1.97
C GLY A 243 6.40 12.10 3.15
N PHE A 244 5.76 12.83 4.07
CA PHE A 244 6.37 13.23 5.35
C PHE A 244 6.54 12.02 6.28
N ILE A 245 7.69 11.35 6.16
CA ILE A 245 8.02 10.14 6.93
C ILE A 245 9.29 10.24 7.77
N ARG A 246 10.09 11.30 7.62
CA ARG A 246 11.42 11.43 8.26
C ARG A 246 11.42 11.10 9.76
N VAL A 247 10.62 11.83 10.55
CA VAL A 247 10.50 11.61 12.01
C VAL A 247 10.07 10.17 12.34
N PHE A 248 9.17 9.59 11.53
CA PHE A 248 8.73 8.22 11.72
C PHE A 248 9.85 7.21 11.40
N LEU A 249 10.68 7.48 10.39
CA LEU A 249 11.81 6.61 10.05
C LEU A 249 12.91 6.67 11.12
N GLU A 250 13.24 7.86 11.65
CA GLU A 250 14.24 8.02 12.70
C GLU A 250 13.85 7.28 14.00
N THR A 251 12.59 7.43 14.41
CA THR A 251 12.05 6.71 15.58
C THR A 251 11.99 5.20 15.33
N THR A 252 11.58 4.77 14.13
CA THR A 252 11.51 3.36 13.74
C THR A 252 12.90 2.72 13.65
N GLN A 253 13.89 3.41 13.09
CA GLN A 253 15.28 2.96 13.01
C GLN A 253 15.86 2.74 14.40
N SER A 254 15.68 3.70 15.30
CA SER A 254 16.15 3.62 16.68
C SER A 254 15.55 2.42 17.41
N TRP A 255 14.24 2.22 17.25
CA TRP A 255 13.53 1.06 17.80
C TRP A 255 14.00 -0.26 17.18
N LEU A 256 14.21 -0.31 15.87
CA LEU A 256 14.68 -1.49 15.14
C LEU A 256 16.10 -1.90 15.57
N ASN A 257 17.01 -0.94 15.67
CA ASN A 257 18.38 -1.15 16.17
C ASN A 257 18.35 -1.78 17.58
N ARG A 258 17.49 -1.25 18.47
CA ARG A 258 17.31 -1.80 19.82
C ARG A 258 16.75 -3.23 19.80
N ARG A 259 15.86 -3.56 18.86
CA ARG A 259 15.34 -4.92 18.68
C ARG A 259 16.40 -5.89 18.19
N LEU A 260 17.22 -5.49 17.23
CA LEU A 260 18.34 -6.30 16.75
C LEU A 260 19.35 -6.56 17.87
N ARG A 261 19.70 -5.54 18.68
CA ARG A 261 20.53 -5.73 19.89
C ARG A 261 19.92 -6.74 20.85
N GLN A 262 18.61 -6.65 21.11
CA GLN A 262 17.90 -7.65 21.93
C GLN A 262 18.01 -9.06 21.33
N LEU A 263 17.84 -9.21 20.02
CA LEU A 263 17.91 -10.50 19.34
C LEU A 263 19.32 -11.11 19.47
N ILE A 264 20.36 -10.31 19.25
CA ILE A 264 21.76 -10.70 19.39
C ILE A 264 22.04 -11.17 20.82
N LEU A 265 21.68 -10.37 21.83
CA LEU A 265 21.85 -10.74 23.25
C LEU A 265 21.09 -12.02 23.62
N LYS A 266 19.93 -12.26 23.03
CA LYS A 266 19.15 -13.48 23.26
C LYS A 266 19.82 -14.71 22.62
N ARG A 267 20.43 -14.55 21.44
CA ARG A 267 21.19 -15.61 20.76
C ARG A 267 22.47 -15.97 21.50
N TRP A 268 23.13 -14.99 22.13
CA TRP A 268 24.19 -15.21 23.09
C TRP A 268 23.62 -15.73 24.43
N LYS A 269 22.96 -16.89 24.42
CA LYS A 269 22.16 -17.41 25.53
C LYS A 269 22.97 -17.56 26.83
N ARG A 270 24.21 -18.05 26.74
CA ARG A 270 25.09 -18.38 27.88
C ARG A 270 25.92 -17.18 28.32
N VAL A 271 26.15 -17.04 29.63
CA VAL A 271 26.97 -15.97 30.24
C VAL A 271 28.37 -15.92 29.60
N ARG A 272 29.03 -17.08 29.49
CA ARG A 272 30.36 -17.21 28.86
C ARG A 272 30.38 -16.64 27.43
N THR A 273 29.35 -16.95 26.63
CA THR A 273 29.24 -16.46 25.25
C THR A 273 29.00 -14.96 25.20
N LYS A 274 28.09 -14.42 26.03
CA LYS A 274 27.87 -12.96 26.10
C LYS A 274 29.15 -12.23 26.47
N TYR A 275 29.83 -12.68 27.51
CA TYR A 275 31.08 -12.09 27.97
C TYR A 275 32.14 -12.10 26.87
N LYS A 276 32.39 -13.27 26.24
CA LYS A 276 33.35 -13.40 25.14
C LYS A 276 33.04 -12.43 24.00
N MET A 277 31.79 -12.40 23.53
CA MET A 277 31.39 -11.54 22.42
C MET A 277 31.47 -10.06 22.79
N LEU A 278 31.02 -9.65 23.99
CA LEU A 278 31.09 -8.26 24.44
C LEU A 278 32.53 -7.75 24.57
N ARG A 279 33.45 -8.60 25.07
CA ARG A 279 34.90 -8.31 25.09
C ARG A 279 35.46 -8.15 23.68
N GLN A 280 35.07 -9.04 22.76
CA GLN A 280 35.49 -8.97 21.35
C GLN A 280 35.03 -7.67 20.67
N TYR A 281 33.85 -7.15 21.03
CA TYR A 281 33.36 -5.85 20.54
C TYR A 281 33.81 -4.66 21.40
N GLY A 282 34.88 -4.80 22.20
CA GLY A 282 35.59 -3.69 22.82
C GLY A 282 35.09 -3.22 24.18
N LEU A 283 34.27 -4.01 24.90
CA LEU A 283 33.97 -3.69 26.31
C LEU A 283 35.10 -4.08 27.25
N ASP A 284 35.28 -3.32 28.32
CA ASP A 284 36.12 -3.69 29.46
C ASP A 284 35.54 -4.88 30.24
N HIS A 285 36.37 -5.52 31.06
CA HIS A 285 35.99 -6.70 31.84
C HIS A 285 34.76 -6.46 32.73
N ARG A 286 34.77 -5.36 33.50
CA ARG A 286 33.71 -5.04 34.47
C ARG A 286 32.38 -4.81 33.76
N SER A 287 32.36 -4.00 32.70
CA SER A 287 31.14 -3.73 31.93
C SER A 287 30.62 -4.97 31.21
N ALA A 288 31.50 -5.78 30.62
CA ALA A 288 31.11 -7.02 29.96
C ALA A 288 30.49 -8.02 30.95
N MET A 289 31.09 -8.19 32.13
CA MET A 289 30.60 -9.10 33.17
C MET A 289 29.23 -8.66 33.71
N LYS A 290 29.07 -7.35 33.96
CA LYS A 290 27.82 -6.73 34.42
C LYS A 290 26.65 -7.06 33.49
N ILE A 291 26.84 -6.95 32.17
CA ILE A 291 25.79 -7.29 31.20
C ILE A 291 25.60 -8.81 31.08
N ALA A 292 26.69 -9.59 31.10
CA ALA A 292 26.63 -11.03 30.91
C ALA A 292 25.83 -11.74 32.02
N GLN A 293 26.03 -11.33 33.28
CA GLN A 293 25.41 -11.92 34.48
C GLN A 293 24.08 -11.24 34.89
N SER A 294 23.72 -10.10 34.31
CA SER A 294 22.53 -9.36 34.70
C SER A 294 21.24 -10.19 34.58
N ARG A 295 20.40 -10.12 35.61
CA ARG A 295 19.05 -10.73 35.67
C ARG A 295 17.98 -9.92 34.90
N LYS A 296 18.31 -8.71 34.43
CA LYS A 296 17.36 -7.85 33.66
C LYS A 296 16.94 -8.53 32.34
N LYS A 297 15.67 -8.34 31.97
CA LYS A 297 15.13 -8.84 30.69
C LYS A 297 15.90 -8.23 29.50
N TYR A 298 16.05 -9.00 28.42
CA TYR A 298 16.82 -8.59 27.22
C TYR A 298 16.39 -7.24 26.61
N TRP A 299 15.12 -6.84 26.73
CA TRP A 299 14.63 -5.54 26.25
C TRP A 299 15.16 -4.36 27.06
N ARG A 300 15.34 -4.56 28.37
CA ARG A 300 15.93 -3.56 29.26
C ARG A 300 17.43 -3.48 29.01
N LEU A 301 18.08 -4.64 28.86
CA LEU A 301 19.52 -4.72 28.55
C LEU A 301 19.87 -4.09 27.21
N SER A 302 19.04 -4.24 26.17
CA SER A 302 19.35 -3.69 24.85
C SER A 302 19.37 -2.16 24.77
N ASN A 303 18.98 -1.46 25.84
CA ASN A 303 18.96 -0.01 25.97
C ASN A 303 20.01 0.52 26.95
N THR A 304 20.91 -0.32 27.47
CA THR A 304 21.95 0.15 28.39
C THR A 304 23.12 0.73 27.60
N HIS A 305 23.84 1.64 28.24
CA HIS A 305 24.99 2.32 27.63
C HIS A 305 26.07 1.33 27.18
N GLU A 306 26.33 0.29 27.98
CA GLU A 306 27.32 -0.75 27.70
C GLU A 306 26.99 -1.51 26.40
N VAL A 307 25.72 -1.87 26.19
CA VAL A 307 25.29 -2.58 24.97
C VAL A 307 25.32 -1.66 23.76
N HIS A 308 25.02 -0.38 23.91
CA HIS A 308 25.15 0.60 22.82
C HIS A 308 26.60 0.81 22.40
N ARG A 309 27.55 0.73 23.34
CA ARG A 309 28.99 0.77 23.06
C ARG A 309 29.49 -0.48 22.34
N ALA A 310 29.05 -1.68 22.75
CA ALA A 310 29.43 -2.93 22.08
C ALA A 310 28.82 -3.04 20.68
N LEU A 311 27.49 -2.91 20.62
CA LEU A 311 26.67 -3.16 19.44
C LEU A 311 26.27 -1.81 18.86
N THR A 312 27.27 -1.09 18.36
CA THR A 312 27.07 0.23 17.76
C THR A 312 26.15 0.15 16.56
N THR A 313 25.47 1.26 16.25
CA THR A 313 24.64 1.35 15.05
C THR A 313 25.47 1.16 13.78
N LYS A 314 26.72 1.67 13.75
CA LYS A 314 27.68 1.45 12.66
C LYS A 314 27.96 -0.04 12.42
N GLN A 315 28.09 -0.82 13.50
CA GLN A 315 28.31 -2.26 13.40
C GLN A 315 27.10 -2.99 12.80
N LEU A 316 25.87 -2.59 13.16
CA LEU A 316 24.65 -3.14 12.55
C LEU A 316 24.61 -2.88 11.04
N TYR A 317 25.07 -1.71 10.60
CA TYR A 317 25.18 -1.38 9.18
C TYR A 317 26.26 -2.19 8.47
N LYS A 318 27.41 -2.42 9.12
CA LYS A 318 28.47 -3.32 8.61
C LYS A 318 27.97 -4.76 8.43
N TRP A 319 27.01 -5.19 9.25
CA TRP A 319 26.35 -6.50 9.09
C TRP A 319 25.23 -6.52 8.03
N GLY A 320 25.05 -5.42 7.29
CA GLY A 320 24.17 -5.34 6.13
C GLY A 320 22.84 -4.63 6.37
N LEU A 321 22.55 -4.12 7.57
CA LEU A 321 21.34 -3.33 7.79
C LEU A 321 21.47 -2.01 7.03
N ILE A 322 20.52 -1.72 6.13
CA ILE A 322 20.53 -0.46 5.39
C ILE A 322 19.85 0.62 6.25
N PRO A 323 20.46 1.81 6.45
CA PRO A 323 19.80 2.92 7.12
C PRO A 323 18.50 3.33 6.43
N LEU A 324 17.41 3.46 7.20
CA LEU A 324 16.11 3.89 6.67
C LEU A 324 16.16 5.31 6.08
N ALA A 325 16.99 6.18 6.65
CA ALA A 325 17.20 7.54 6.13
C ALA A 325 17.80 7.51 4.72
N GLN A 326 18.85 6.71 4.51
CA GLN A 326 19.48 6.52 3.20
C GLN A 326 18.49 5.95 2.18
N LEU A 327 17.66 4.97 2.56
CA LEU A 327 16.61 4.45 1.69
C LEU A 327 15.59 5.53 1.30
N ALA A 328 15.24 6.41 2.23
CA ALA A 328 14.32 7.50 1.97
C ALA A 328 14.92 8.54 1.04
N GLU A 329 16.18 8.93 1.25
CA GLU A 329 16.92 9.85 0.37
C GLU A 329 17.00 9.31 -1.05
N LEU A 330 17.33 8.02 -1.22
CA LEU A 330 17.33 7.37 -2.54
C LEU A 330 15.93 7.34 -3.19
N ALA A 331 14.88 7.14 -2.39
CA ALA A 331 13.51 7.17 -2.90
C ALA A 331 13.06 8.59 -3.28
N TYR A 332 13.57 9.61 -2.59
CA TYR A 332 13.37 11.02 -2.93
C TYR A 332 14.15 11.44 -4.17
N ALA A 333 15.39 10.97 -4.35
CA ALA A 333 16.24 11.33 -5.49
C ALA A 333 15.83 10.67 -6.81
N ARG A 334 15.12 9.53 -6.76
CA ARG A 334 14.55 8.85 -7.94
C ARG A 334 13.31 9.55 -8.51
N TYR A 335 12.93 10.66 -7.89
CA TYR A 335 11.75 11.42 -8.20
C TYR A 335 12.17 12.79 -8.71
#